data_AF-A0A2N1W8N1-F1
#
_entry.id   AF-A0A2N1W8N1-F1
#
_cell.length_a   1.000
_cell.length_b   1.000
_cell.length_c   1.000
_cell.angle_alpha   90.00
_cell.angle_beta   90.00
_cell.angle_gamma   90.00
#
_symmetry.space_group_name_H-M   'P 1'
#
loop_
_entity.id
_entity.type
_entity.pdbx_description
1 polymer ?
#
loop_
_entity_poly.entity_id
_entity_poly.type
_entity_poly.pdbx_seq_one_letter_code
_entity_poly.pdbx_strand_id
1 'polypeptide(L)'
;MMGPVRVAAGRIARLDVSMTGVSVELQEMAITTDAADGYITGRPVPAGKMVGVIGGTGPVSGASPPPGNTEGYQRITDNSFLGVGLNPVSTFSIDVDRASYSNIRRFIAQGQAPPKDAVRIEEMLNYFPYEYPMPTAGDDHPFTLTTEVGTAPWRPAHRLVRIGLQSAPIATADLPPSNLVFLLDVSGSMGSPNKLPLVKRAMALLVEQLRAEDRVAVVVYAGSSGLVLPSTSGAEQE
;
A
#
# COMPACT_ATOMS: atom_id res chain seq x y z
N MET A 1 -19.92 -13.21 -31.01
CA MET A 1 -19.41 -12.29 -29.98
C MET A 1 -18.95 -13.17 -28.83
N MET A 2 -17.64 -13.46 -28.74
CA MET A 2 -17.10 -14.28 -27.65
C MET A 2 -16.92 -13.38 -26.42
N GLY A 3 -17.48 -13.79 -25.28
CA GLY A 3 -17.33 -13.09 -24.00
C GLY A 3 -15.91 -13.19 -23.43
N PRO A 4 -15.62 -12.52 -22.30
CA PRO A 4 -14.29 -12.55 -21.69
C PRO A 4 -13.88 -13.97 -21.31
N VAL A 5 -12.64 -14.33 -21.63
CA VAL A 5 -12.04 -15.62 -21.25
C VAL A 5 -11.91 -15.67 -19.73
N ARG A 6 -12.68 -16.54 -19.07
CA ARG A 6 -12.60 -16.75 -17.61
C ARG A 6 -11.61 -17.87 -17.31
N VAL A 7 -10.56 -17.58 -16.54
CA VAL A 7 -9.77 -18.64 -15.88
C VAL A 7 -10.54 -19.09 -14.66
N ALA A 8 -11.13 -20.28 -14.74
CA ALA A 8 -11.90 -20.86 -13.63
C ALA A 8 -10.99 -21.13 -12.42
N ALA A 9 -11.54 -21.00 -11.21
CA ALA A 9 -10.84 -21.36 -9.98
C ALA A 9 -10.28 -22.79 -10.07
N GLY A 10 -9.01 -22.96 -9.70
CA GLY A 10 -8.30 -24.25 -9.81
C GLY A 10 -7.72 -24.57 -11.19
N ARG A 11 -7.78 -23.66 -12.17
CA ARG A 11 -7.06 -23.79 -13.45
C ARG A 11 -5.80 -22.93 -13.47
N ILE A 12 -4.75 -23.47 -14.11
CA ILE A 12 -3.47 -22.79 -14.33
C ILE A 12 -3.44 -22.28 -15.76
N ALA A 13 -3.25 -20.98 -15.94
CA ALA A 13 -2.86 -20.41 -17.23
C ALA A 13 -1.33 -20.40 -17.31
N ARG A 14 -0.78 -20.93 -18.40
CA ARG A 14 0.66 -20.90 -18.68
C ARG A 14 0.91 -20.05 -19.90
N LEU A 15 1.80 -19.07 -19.76
CA LEU A 15 2.31 -18.23 -20.84
C LEU A 15 3.83 -18.38 -20.86
N ASP A 16 4.37 -18.90 -21.95
CA ASP A 16 5.82 -18.99 -22.14
C ASP A 16 6.29 -17.72 -22.87
N VAL A 17 7.17 -16.94 -22.24
CA VAL A 17 7.66 -15.65 -22.76
C VAL A 17 9.15 -15.73 -23.03
N SER A 18 9.55 -15.34 -24.25
CA SER A 18 10.96 -15.18 -24.63
C SER A 18 11.33 -13.71 -24.65
N MET A 19 12.34 -13.33 -23.88
CA MET A 19 12.85 -11.95 -23.89
C MET A 19 13.85 -11.76 -25.03
N THR A 20 13.53 -10.90 -25.99
CA THR A 20 14.50 -10.35 -26.95
C THR A 20 15.02 -9.03 -26.40
N GLY A 21 16.34 -8.92 -26.19
CA GLY A 21 16.94 -7.71 -25.64
C GLY A 21 16.71 -6.50 -26.55
N VAL A 22 16.07 -5.46 -26.01
CA VAL A 22 15.99 -4.14 -26.62
C VAL A 22 16.66 -3.17 -25.67
N SER A 23 17.72 -2.51 -26.12
CA SER A 23 18.41 -1.46 -25.37
C SER A 23 17.54 -0.21 -25.42
N VAL A 24 16.97 0.18 -24.29
CA VAL A 24 16.28 1.47 -24.13
C VAL A 24 17.22 2.40 -23.36
N GLU A 25 17.62 3.51 -23.98
CA GLU A 25 18.30 4.60 -23.28
C GLU A 25 17.28 5.31 -22.38
N LEU A 26 17.47 5.21 -21.07
CA LEU A 26 16.66 5.93 -20.08
C LEU A 26 17.22 7.35 -19.95
N GLN A 27 16.38 8.36 -20.20
CA GLN A 27 16.69 9.74 -19.83
C GLN A 27 16.42 9.93 -18.34
N GLU A 28 17.46 10.24 -17.58
CA GLU A 28 17.36 10.63 -16.19
C GLU A 28 16.74 12.04 -16.11
N MET A 29 15.51 12.15 -15.59
CA MET A 29 14.97 13.43 -15.11
C MET A 29 15.27 13.55 -13.62
N ALA A 30 16.30 14.32 -13.28
CA ALA A 30 16.49 14.82 -11.92
C ALA A 30 15.44 15.92 -11.66
N ILE A 31 14.45 15.64 -10.82
CA ILE A 31 13.62 16.69 -10.23
C ILE A 31 14.46 17.33 -9.12
N THR A 32 15.21 18.37 -9.47
CA THR A 32 15.78 19.28 -8.48
C THR A 32 14.62 20.08 -7.89
N THR A 33 14.28 19.82 -6.63
CA THR A 33 13.58 20.80 -5.81
C THR A 33 14.56 21.95 -5.57
N ASP A 34 14.24 23.12 -6.10
CA ASP A 34 15.00 24.34 -5.88
C ASP A 34 15.11 24.61 -4.37
N ALA A 35 16.33 24.88 -3.89
CA ALA A 35 16.68 25.03 -2.49
C ALA A 35 16.23 26.38 -1.90
N ALA A 36 15.18 26.98 -2.45
CA ALA A 36 14.56 28.20 -1.95
C ALA A 36 13.63 27.93 -0.74
N ASP A 37 13.12 26.70 -0.59
CA ASP A 37 12.22 26.33 0.52
C ASP A 37 12.93 25.44 1.57
N GLY A 38 13.87 26.05 2.28
CA GLY A 38 14.15 25.79 3.70
C GLY A 38 14.47 24.35 4.15
N TYR A 39 15.68 23.86 3.86
CA TYR A 39 16.29 22.78 4.63
C TYR A 39 17.48 23.29 5.46
N ILE A 40 17.42 23.04 6.76
CA ILE A 40 18.45 23.34 7.76
C ILE A 40 19.69 22.48 7.45
N THR A 41 20.81 23.13 7.20
CA THR A 41 22.11 22.48 7.10
C THR A 41 22.63 22.12 8.50
N GLY A 42 22.53 20.85 8.88
CA GLY A 42 23.15 20.33 10.10
C GLY A 42 24.67 20.24 9.91
N ARG A 43 25.44 21.20 10.45
CA ARG A 43 26.89 21.05 10.65
C ARG A 43 27.14 20.09 11.82
N PRO A 44 28.12 19.17 11.75
CA PRO A 44 28.48 18.34 12.89
C PRO A 44 29.16 19.19 13.96
N VAL A 45 28.62 19.15 15.19
CA VAL A 45 29.22 19.78 16.37
C VAL A 45 30.17 18.76 17.01
N PRO A 46 31.43 19.10 17.34
CA PRO A 46 32.34 18.17 17.99
C PRO A 46 31.85 17.83 19.40
N ALA A 47 32.07 16.59 19.83
CA ALA A 47 31.75 16.10 21.15
C ALA A 47 32.58 16.81 22.24
N GLY A 48 32.03 17.88 22.81
CA GLY A 48 32.51 18.50 24.02
C GLY A 48 31.92 17.80 25.26
N LYS A 49 32.78 17.27 26.12
CA LYS A 49 32.39 16.76 27.45
C LYS A 49 31.76 17.89 28.26
N MET A 50 30.47 17.79 28.56
CA MET A 50 29.84 18.58 29.63
C MET A 50 29.83 17.76 30.92
N VAL A 51 30.57 18.25 31.91
CA VAL A 51 30.51 17.80 33.30
C VAL A 51 29.30 18.51 33.94
N GLY A 52 28.26 17.75 34.28
CA GLY A 52 27.05 18.24 34.94
C GLY A 52 27.00 17.77 36.39
N VAL A 53 26.99 18.73 37.31
CA VAL A 53 26.91 18.59 38.77
C VAL A 53 25.59 17.89 39.17
N ILE A 54 25.69 16.86 40.01
CA ILE A 54 24.53 16.17 40.62
C ILE A 54 24.03 17.03 41.78
N GLY A 55 22.80 17.53 41.69
CA GLY A 55 22.12 18.20 42.80
C GLY A 55 20.60 18.05 42.70
N GLY A 56 20.00 17.46 43.74
CA GLY A 56 18.57 17.60 44.04
C GLY A 56 17.70 16.38 43.80
N THR A 57 17.47 15.60 44.84
CA THR A 57 16.40 14.59 44.94
C THR A 57 15.05 15.27 45.10
N GLY A 58 14.21 15.21 44.06
CA GLY A 58 12.77 15.51 44.13
C GLY A 58 11.99 14.39 43.42
N PRO A 59 10.78 14.04 43.85
CA PRO A 59 9.99 13.00 43.21
C PRO A 59 9.58 13.47 41.81
N VAL A 60 10.21 12.89 40.79
CA VAL A 60 9.76 13.01 39.40
C VAL A 60 8.39 12.35 39.29
N SER A 61 7.36 13.19 39.19
CA SER A 61 6.04 12.75 38.73
C SER A 61 6.22 12.07 37.37
N GLY A 62 5.82 10.80 37.29
CA GLY A 62 5.90 10.02 36.07
C GLY A 62 5.17 10.74 34.94
N ALA A 63 5.93 11.28 34.00
CA ALA A 63 5.40 11.71 32.73
C ALA A 63 4.75 10.49 32.08
N SER A 64 3.42 10.52 31.92
CA SER A 64 2.72 9.59 31.06
C SER A 64 3.45 9.56 29.71
N PRO A 65 3.75 8.38 29.14
CA PRO A 65 4.36 8.34 27.82
C PRO A 65 3.49 9.16 26.86
N PRO A 66 4.10 9.95 25.94
CA PRO A 66 3.33 10.63 24.91
C PRO A 66 2.44 9.60 24.21
N PRO A 67 1.24 9.97 23.72
CA PRO A 67 0.32 9.04 23.06
C PRO A 67 1.11 8.24 22.03
N GLY A 68 1.43 6.99 22.39
CA GLY A 68 2.37 6.20 21.63
C GLY A 68 1.73 5.84 20.31
N ASN A 69 2.49 5.95 19.23
CA ASN A 69 2.07 5.37 17.97
C ASN A 69 1.79 3.88 18.22
N THR A 70 0.54 3.46 18.05
CA THR A 70 0.08 2.07 18.22
C THR A 70 0.15 1.28 16.92
N GLU A 71 0.66 1.90 15.85
CA GLU A 71 0.90 1.24 14.57
C GLU A 71 2.00 0.18 14.73
N GLY A 72 1.63 -1.07 14.44
CA GLY A 72 2.56 -2.20 14.39
C GLY A 72 2.98 -2.48 12.95
N TYR A 73 4.29 -2.48 12.70
CA TYR A 73 4.85 -2.87 11.41
C TYR A 73 5.55 -4.21 11.56
N GLN A 74 5.19 -5.17 10.71
CA GLN A 74 5.93 -6.43 10.66
C GLN A 74 7.33 -6.17 10.11
N ARG A 75 8.34 -6.82 10.68
CA ARG A 75 9.71 -6.75 10.19
C ARG A 75 9.79 -7.25 8.75
N ILE A 76 10.44 -6.48 7.89
CA ILE A 76 10.73 -6.89 6.50
C ILE A 76 12.03 -7.69 6.50
N THR A 77 11.98 -8.90 5.92
CA THR A 77 13.17 -9.73 5.70
C THR A 77 13.41 -9.84 4.20
N ASP A 78 14.57 -9.38 3.74
CA ASP A 78 14.92 -9.43 2.34
C ASP A 78 15.14 -10.87 1.86
N ASN A 79 14.75 -11.15 0.62
CA ASN A 79 14.99 -12.44 0.00
C ASN A 79 16.49 -12.66 -0.22
N SER A 80 16.97 -13.85 0.16
CA SER A 80 18.35 -14.25 -0.11
C SER A 80 18.54 -14.61 -1.58
N PHE A 81 19.76 -14.48 -2.09
CA PHE A 81 20.10 -15.00 -3.41
C PHE A 81 20.09 -16.52 -3.39
N LEU A 82 19.33 -17.11 -4.31
CA LEU A 82 19.22 -18.55 -4.48
C LEU A 82 19.92 -18.99 -5.77
N GLY A 83 20.64 -20.10 -5.70
CA GLY A 83 21.26 -20.70 -6.88
C GLY A 83 20.20 -21.27 -7.83
N VAL A 84 20.23 -20.86 -9.09
CA VAL A 84 19.23 -21.22 -10.12
C VAL A 84 19.18 -22.72 -10.43
N GLY A 85 20.28 -23.45 -10.22
CA GLY A 85 20.31 -24.90 -10.45
C GLY A 85 19.46 -25.70 -9.46
N LEU A 86 19.24 -25.17 -8.25
CA LEU A 86 18.38 -25.78 -7.23
C LEU A 86 17.01 -25.12 -7.16
N ASN A 87 16.91 -23.83 -7.51
CA ASN A 87 15.68 -23.04 -7.41
C ASN A 87 15.37 -22.38 -8.78
N PRO A 88 14.97 -23.15 -9.80
CA PRO A 88 14.76 -22.63 -11.14
C PRO A 88 13.41 -21.90 -11.33
N VAL A 89 12.56 -21.87 -10.29
CA VAL A 89 11.22 -21.28 -10.34
C VAL A 89 11.10 -20.19 -9.29
N SER A 90 10.66 -19.00 -9.73
CA SER A 90 10.26 -17.89 -8.86
C SER A 90 8.75 -17.79 -8.81
N THR A 91 8.19 -17.70 -7.61
CA THR A 91 6.75 -17.52 -7.38
C THR A 91 6.53 -16.19 -6.67
N PHE A 92 5.56 -15.41 -7.13
CA PHE A 92 5.14 -14.16 -6.49
C PHE A 92 3.62 -14.06 -6.53
N SER A 93 3.05 -13.32 -5.57
CA SER A 93 1.62 -13.02 -5.56
C SER A 93 1.30 -11.94 -6.59
N ILE A 94 0.10 -11.98 -7.14
CA ILE A 94 -0.45 -10.92 -7.99
C ILE A 94 -1.24 -9.88 -7.18
N ASP A 95 -1.35 -10.07 -5.86
CA ASP A 95 -2.02 -9.13 -4.98
C ASP A 95 -1.24 -7.81 -4.88
N VAL A 96 -1.96 -6.70 -4.84
CA VAL A 96 -1.40 -5.35 -4.86
C VAL A 96 -1.93 -4.57 -3.67
N ASP A 97 -1.09 -4.43 -2.66
CA ASP A 97 -1.32 -3.53 -1.54
C ASP A 97 -0.80 -2.11 -1.84
N ARG A 98 -1.53 -1.11 -1.34
CA ARG A 98 -1.23 0.33 -1.52
C ARG A 98 -1.08 1.09 -0.20
N ALA A 99 -1.12 0.36 0.91
CA ALA A 99 -1.21 0.93 2.25
C ALA A 99 0.11 1.58 2.67
N SER A 100 1.23 0.90 2.42
CA SER A 100 2.57 1.35 2.75
C SER A 100 2.88 2.69 2.12
N TYR A 101 2.67 2.88 0.80
CA TYR A 101 2.93 4.17 0.15
C TYR A 101 2.05 5.29 0.71
N SER A 102 0.77 5.03 0.94
CA SER A 102 -0.15 6.02 1.54
C SER A 102 0.33 6.47 2.92
N ASN A 103 0.86 5.54 3.70
CA ASN A 103 1.38 5.81 5.03
C ASN A 103 2.75 6.52 5.00
N ILE A 104 3.64 6.13 4.09
CA ILE A 104 4.89 6.84 3.82
C ILE A 104 4.61 8.30 3.49
N ARG A 105 3.68 8.55 2.55
CA ARG A 105 3.27 9.90 2.16
C ARG A 105 2.77 10.70 3.36
N ARG A 106 1.99 10.07 4.26
CA ARG A 106 1.53 10.72 5.49
C ARG A 106 2.69 11.13 6.40
N PHE A 107 3.65 10.25 6.66
CA PHE A 107 4.83 10.58 7.47
C PHE A 107 5.62 11.75 6.87
N ILE A 108 5.91 11.67 5.57
CA ILE A 108 6.65 12.72 4.86
C ILE A 108 5.90 14.06 4.91
N ALA A 109 4.59 14.06 4.66
CA ALA A 109 3.75 15.25 4.74
C ALA A 109 3.69 15.87 6.16
N GLN A 110 3.96 15.07 7.19
CA GLN A 110 4.06 15.51 8.59
C GLN A 110 5.50 15.91 8.97
N GLY A 111 6.44 15.93 8.03
CA GLY A 111 7.85 16.22 8.30
C GLY A 111 8.57 15.13 9.09
N GLN A 112 8.04 13.90 9.07
CA GLN A 112 8.57 12.76 9.80
C GLN A 112 9.15 11.72 8.84
N ALA A 113 10.26 11.09 9.24
CA ALA A 113 10.78 9.94 8.51
C ALA A 113 9.86 8.72 8.77
N PRO A 114 9.45 7.98 7.73
CA PRO A 114 8.69 6.75 7.94
C PRO A 114 9.56 5.71 8.67
N PRO A 115 8.99 4.92 9.59
CA PRO A 115 9.68 3.77 10.16
C PRO A 115 10.16 2.82 9.06
N LYS A 116 11.34 2.22 9.22
CA LYS A 116 11.90 1.29 8.21
C LYS A 116 10.91 0.19 7.81
N ASP A 117 10.28 -0.44 8.79
CA ASP A 117 9.35 -1.57 8.56
C ASP A 117 7.99 -1.13 8.00
N ALA A 118 7.73 0.19 7.91
CA ALA A 118 6.57 0.74 7.22
C ALA A 118 6.79 0.84 5.69
N VAL A 119 8.03 0.66 5.21
CA VAL A 119 8.43 0.84 3.81
C VAL A 119 8.45 -0.51 3.09
N ARG A 120 7.33 -0.87 2.44
CA ARG A 120 7.18 -2.08 1.63
C ARG A 120 7.50 -1.74 0.18
N ILE A 121 8.63 -2.24 -0.32
CA ILE A 121 9.16 -1.87 -1.65
C ILE A 121 8.14 -2.25 -2.73
N GLU A 122 7.53 -3.42 -2.61
CA GLU A 122 6.51 -3.92 -3.53
C GLU A 122 5.29 -3.00 -3.61
N GLU A 123 4.79 -2.52 -2.46
CA GLU A 123 3.64 -1.61 -2.41
C GLU A 123 3.99 -0.21 -2.89
N MET A 124 5.23 0.25 -2.71
CA MET A 124 5.69 1.53 -3.24
C MET A 124 5.73 1.51 -4.77
N LEU A 125 6.21 0.42 -5.37
CA LEU A 125 6.24 0.27 -6.82
C LEU A 125 4.83 0.09 -7.37
N ASN A 126 4.02 -0.80 -6.78
CA ASN A 126 2.69 -1.12 -7.28
C ASN A 126 1.62 -0.07 -6.94
N TYR A 127 1.95 0.97 -6.17
CA TYR A 127 1.01 2.05 -5.85
C TYR A 127 0.51 2.79 -7.09
N PHE A 128 1.41 3.02 -8.05
CA PHE A 128 1.13 3.86 -9.21
C PHE A 128 0.44 3.08 -10.33
N PRO A 129 -0.49 3.72 -11.06
CA PRO A 129 -1.02 3.15 -12.28
C PRO A 129 0.08 3.12 -13.34
N TYR A 130 0.21 1.98 -14.03
CA TYR A 130 1.09 1.81 -15.17
C TYR A 130 0.25 1.52 -16.42
N GLU A 131 0.64 2.11 -17.53
CA GLU A 131 0.00 1.89 -18.82
C GLU A 131 0.62 0.65 -19.48
N TYR A 132 0.08 -0.52 -19.15
CA TYR A 132 0.40 -1.77 -19.84
C TYR A 132 -0.66 -2.08 -20.91
N PRO A 133 -0.29 -2.77 -22.00
CA PRO A 133 -1.26 -3.22 -22.99
C PRO A 133 -2.37 -4.04 -22.35
N MET A 134 -3.64 -3.79 -22.67
CA MET A 134 -4.74 -4.63 -22.21
C MET A 134 -4.93 -5.83 -23.15
N PRO A 135 -5.43 -6.98 -22.63
CA PRO A 135 -5.79 -8.10 -23.49
C PRO A 135 -6.97 -7.71 -24.39
N THR A 136 -6.94 -8.16 -25.64
CA THR A 136 -7.94 -7.88 -26.67
C THR A 136 -8.93 -9.04 -26.86
N ALA A 137 -10.06 -8.75 -27.50
CA ALA A 137 -11.04 -9.78 -27.83
C ALA A 137 -10.46 -10.75 -28.87
N GLY A 138 -10.11 -11.96 -28.42
CA GLY A 138 -9.48 -12.99 -29.24
C GLY A 138 -8.16 -13.51 -28.66
N ASP A 139 -7.60 -12.85 -27.65
CA ASP A 139 -6.40 -13.34 -26.96
C ASP A 139 -6.71 -14.64 -26.19
N ASP A 140 -5.77 -15.58 -26.25
CA ASP A 140 -5.88 -16.88 -25.57
C ASP A 140 -5.83 -16.77 -24.03
N HIS A 141 -5.37 -15.64 -23.51
CA HIS A 141 -5.16 -15.39 -22.09
C HIS A 141 -5.92 -14.14 -21.62
N PRO A 142 -6.44 -14.15 -20.37
CA PRO A 142 -7.20 -13.00 -19.84
C PRO A 142 -6.32 -11.85 -19.33
N PHE A 143 -5.02 -11.91 -19.57
CA PHE A 143 -4.04 -10.92 -19.17
C PHE A 143 -2.90 -10.84 -20.20
N THR A 144 -2.20 -9.72 -20.20
CA THR A 144 -0.96 -9.49 -20.95
C THR A 144 0.23 -9.46 -19.99
N LEU A 145 1.41 -9.76 -20.53
CA LEU A 145 2.69 -9.65 -19.81
C LEU A 145 3.59 -8.64 -20.51
N THR A 146 4.18 -7.73 -19.73
CA THR A 146 5.25 -6.84 -20.19
C THR A 146 6.48 -7.09 -19.32
N THR A 147 7.62 -7.38 -19.93
CA THR A 147 8.86 -7.67 -19.21
C THR A 147 9.97 -6.73 -19.65
N GLU A 148 10.65 -6.12 -18.69
CA GLU A 148 11.79 -5.25 -18.93
C GLU A 148 12.97 -5.72 -18.08
N VAL A 149 14.17 -5.62 -18.62
CA VAL A 149 15.40 -5.95 -17.90
C VAL A 149 16.37 -4.79 -18.02
N GLY A 150 16.85 -4.34 -16.86
CA GLY A 150 17.86 -3.30 -16.74
C GLY A 150 19.04 -3.76 -15.89
N THR A 151 20.08 -2.95 -15.87
CA THR A 151 21.15 -3.07 -14.86
C THR A 151 20.63 -2.53 -13.54
N ALA A 152 20.89 -3.22 -12.43
CA ALA A 152 20.51 -2.71 -11.11
C ALA A 152 21.37 -1.48 -10.75
N PRO A 153 20.77 -0.30 -10.51
CA PRO A 153 21.53 0.94 -10.35
C PRO A 153 22.41 0.93 -9.08
N TRP A 154 21.99 0.22 -8.03
CA TRP A 154 22.76 0.08 -6.79
C TRP A 154 23.82 -1.02 -6.84
N ARG A 155 23.83 -1.88 -7.87
CA ARG A 155 24.81 -2.96 -8.02
C ARG A 155 24.92 -3.41 -9.49
N PRO A 156 25.81 -2.81 -10.30
CA PRO A 156 25.83 -3.01 -11.75
C PRO A 156 26.09 -4.45 -12.24
N ALA A 157 26.66 -5.31 -11.39
CA ALA A 157 26.81 -6.74 -11.69
C ALA A 157 25.47 -7.51 -11.67
N HIS A 158 24.42 -6.93 -11.10
CA HIS A 158 23.09 -7.53 -11.00
C HIS A 158 22.16 -6.98 -12.10
N ARG A 159 21.21 -7.81 -12.52
CA ARG A 159 20.10 -7.38 -13.39
C ARG A 159 18.85 -7.17 -12.55
N LEU A 160 18.09 -6.15 -12.91
CA LEU A 160 16.75 -5.90 -12.39
C LEU A 160 15.74 -6.29 -13.46
N VAL A 161 14.77 -7.13 -13.09
CA VAL A 161 13.69 -7.55 -13.99
C VAL A 161 12.39 -6.95 -13.48
N ARG A 162 11.67 -6.23 -14.34
CA ARG A 162 10.32 -5.73 -14.08
C ARG A 162 9.33 -6.57 -14.87
N ILE A 163 8.30 -7.05 -14.18
CA ILE A 163 7.21 -7.83 -14.76
C ILE A 163 5.91 -7.05 -14.53
N GLY A 164 5.34 -6.52 -15.60
CA GLY A 164 4.02 -5.92 -15.63
C GLY A 164 2.97 -6.95 -16.08
N LEU A 165 1.86 -7.00 -15.35
CA LEU A 165 0.73 -7.88 -15.63
C LEU A 165 -0.54 -7.03 -15.68
N GLN A 166 -1.29 -7.12 -16.77
CA GLN A 166 -2.54 -6.37 -16.92
C GLN A 166 -3.66 -7.28 -17.38
N SER A 167 -4.75 -7.31 -16.61
CA SER A 167 -5.98 -8.03 -16.98
C SER A 167 -6.98 -7.11 -17.64
N ALA A 168 -7.96 -7.71 -18.33
CA ALA A 168 -9.14 -6.97 -18.77
C ALA A 168 -9.88 -6.41 -17.54
N PRO A 169 -10.39 -5.17 -17.60
CA PRO A 169 -11.24 -4.66 -16.53
C PRO A 169 -12.49 -5.55 -16.41
N ILE A 170 -12.88 -5.83 -15.17
CA ILE A 170 -14.12 -6.55 -14.89
C ILE A 170 -15.25 -5.52 -14.98
N ALA A 171 -16.25 -5.81 -15.81
CA ALA A 171 -17.47 -5.02 -15.84
C ALA A 171 -18.15 -5.08 -14.46
N THR A 172 -18.25 -3.94 -13.79
CA THR A 172 -18.87 -3.83 -12.47
C THR A 172 -20.40 -3.78 -12.53
N ALA A 173 -20.95 -3.51 -13.72
CA ALA A 173 -22.39 -3.41 -13.94
C ALA A 173 -23.16 -4.69 -13.60
N ASP A 174 -22.55 -5.86 -13.85
CA ASP A 174 -23.17 -7.18 -13.63
C ASP A 174 -22.77 -7.83 -12.30
N LEU A 175 -22.16 -7.07 -11.38
CA LEU A 175 -21.82 -7.61 -10.07
C LEU A 175 -23.10 -7.99 -9.30
N PRO A 176 -23.13 -9.14 -8.61
CA PRO A 176 -24.27 -9.46 -7.77
C PRO A 176 -24.45 -8.41 -6.67
N PRO A 177 -25.66 -8.25 -6.13
CA PRO A 177 -25.90 -7.36 -4.99
C PRO A 177 -24.96 -7.67 -3.82
N SER A 178 -24.33 -6.65 -3.26
CA SER A 178 -23.41 -6.76 -2.13
C SER A 178 -24.12 -6.57 -0.81
N ASN A 179 -23.68 -7.29 0.23
CA ASN A 179 -24.11 -7.08 1.61
C ASN A 179 -22.88 -6.82 2.50
N LEU A 180 -22.64 -5.55 2.83
CA LEU A 180 -21.46 -5.09 3.56
C LEU A 180 -21.79 -4.89 5.04
N VAL A 181 -21.14 -5.65 5.93
CA VAL A 181 -21.30 -5.51 7.38
C VAL A 181 -20.00 -5.03 7.99
N PHE A 182 -20.01 -3.83 8.55
CA PHE A 182 -18.85 -3.22 9.20
C PHE A 182 -18.93 -3.38 10.72
N LEU A 183 -17.85 -3.90 11.31
CA LEU A 183 -17.65 -3.91 12.75
C LEU A 183 -16.63 -2.81 13.11
N LEU A 184 -17.07 -1.79 13.83
CA LEU A 184 -16.27 -0.59 14.10
C LEU A 184 -15.89 -0.46 15.59
N ASP A 185 -14.60 -0.22 15.85
CA ASP A 185 -14.10 0.15 17.17
C ASP A 185 -14.45 1.62 17.47
N VAL A 186 -15.13 1.85 18.60
CA VAL A 186 -15.47 3.20 19.09
C VAL A 186 -14.86 3.48 20.47
N SER A 187 -13.79 2.78 20.84
CA SER A 187 -13.02 3.02 22.06
C SER A 187 -12.45 4.44 22.09
N GLY A 188 -12.16 4.96 23.29
CA GLY A 188 -11.59 6.31 23.45
C GLY A 188 -10.29 6.53 22.67
N SER A 189 -9.55 5.46 22.34
CA SER A 189 -8.34 5.52 21.53
C SER A 189 -8.59 5.94 20.07
N MET A 190 -9.83 5.85 19.59
CA MET A 190 -10.25 6.12 18.22
C MET A 190 -10.61 7.60 17.98
N GLY A 191 -10.49 8.47 18.99
CA GLY A 191 -10.90 9.88 18.90
C GLY A 191 -10.01 10.79 18.03
N SER A 192 -8.80 10.36 17.68
CA SER A 192 -7.86 11.17 16.88
C SER A 192 -8.37 11.40 15.45
N PRO A 193 -8.09 12.56 14.81
CA PRO A 193 -8.61 12.91 13.47
C PRO A 193 -8.35 11.86 12.37
N ASN A 194 -7.26 11.10 12.48
CA ASN A 194 -6.85 10.06 11.55
C ASN A 194 -7.44 8.67 11.86
N LYS A 195 -8.39 8.55 12.81
CA LYS A 195 -9.02 7.29 13.22
C LYS A 195 -10.53 7.33 12.93
N LEU A 196 -11.40 7.29 13.95
CA LEU A 196 -12.86 7.24 13.73
C LEU A 196 -13.39 8.40 12.87
N PRO A 197 -12.92 9.65 13.00
CA PRO A 197 -13.32 10.73 12.10
C PRO A 197 -12.96 10.45 10.62
N LEU A 198 -11.80 9.83 10.36
CA LEU A 198 -11.41 9.42 9.01
C LEU A 198 -12.27 8.24 8.52
N VAL A 199 -12.56 7.26 9.38
CA VAL A 199 -13.48 6.15 9.06
C VAL A 199 -14.84 6.69 8.66
N LYS A 200 -15.40 7.67 9.37
CA LYS A 200 -16.69 8.29 9.01
C LYS A 200 -16.65 8.92 7.61
N ARG A 201 -15.56 9.62 7.26
CA ARG A 201 -15.38 10.19 5.91
C ARG A 201 -15.26 9.10 4.85
N ALA A 202 -14.53 8.03 5.13
CA ALA A 202 -14.40 6.90 4.23
C ALA A 202 -15.75 6.19 4.01
N MET A 203 -16.57 6.05 5.05
CA MET A 203 -17.91 5.48 4.95
C MET A 203 -18.84 6.37 4.12
N ALA A 204 -18.76 7.70 4.23
CA ALA A 204 -19.53 8.59 3.38
C ALA A 204 -19.19 8.38 1.88
N LEU A 205 -17.90 8.29 1.55
CA LEU A 205 -17.47 7.98 0.18
C LEU A 205 -17.91 6.59 -0.29
N LEU A 206 -17.93 5.61 0.61
CA LEU A 206 -18.43 4.27 0.29
C LEU A 206 -19.92 4.30 -0.05
N VAL A 207 -20.73 5.02 0.73
CA VAL A 207 -22.20 5.11 0.52
C VAL A 207 -22.52 5.68 -0.86
N GLU A 208 -21.74 6.65 -1.35
CA GLU A 208 -21.87 7.22 -2.70
C GLU A 208 -21.65 6.18 -3.82
N GLN A 209 -20.99 5.06 -3.54
CA GLN A 209 -20.71 3.99 -4.50
C GLN A 209 -21.70 2.82 -4.41
N LEU A 210 -22.60 2.81 -3.42
CA LEU A 210 -23.58 1.73 -3.26
C LEU A 210 -24.68 1.85 -4.31
N ARG A 211 -25.04 0.72 -4.93
CA ARG A 211 -26.22 0.63 -5.79
C ARG A 211 -27.47 0.44 -4.94
N ALA A 212 -28.64 0.73 -5.51
CA ALA A 212 -29.93 0.57 -4.85
C ALA A 212 -30.23 -0.88 -4.35
N GLU A 213 -29.55 -1.87 -4.93
CA GLU A 213 -29.65 -3.29 -4.56
C GLU A 213 -28.60 -3.73 -3.54
N ASP A 214 -27.54 -2.94 -3.34
CA ASP A 214 -26.52 -3.20 -2.33
C ASP A 214 -27.04 -2.84 -0.93
N ARG A 215 -26.48 -3.46 0.10
CA ARG A 215 -26.83 -3.18 1.50
C ARG A 215 -25.61 -2.96 2.37
N VAL A 216 -25.79 -2.10 3.37
CA VAL A 216 -24.77 -1.79 4.37
C VAL A 216 -25.37 -1.91 5.79
N ALA A 217 -24.58 -2.44 6.72
CA ALA A 217 -24.90 -2.47 8.15
C ALA A 217 -23.67 -2.09 8.96
N VAL A 218 -23.88 -1.44 10.11
CA VAL A 218 -22.81 -1.01 11.01
C VAL A 218 -23.08 -1.50 12.42
N VAL A 219 -22.13 -2.27 12.94
CA VAL A 219 -22.09 -2.73 14.33
C VAL A 219 -20.88 -2.09 15.00
N VAL A 220 -21.03 -1.63 16.24
CA VAL A 220 -19.91 -1.06 17.01
C VAL A 220 -19.54 -1.95 18.19
N TYR A 221 -18.29 -1.87 18.61
CA TYR A 221 -17.77 -2.56 19.79
C TYR A 221 -16.81 -1.68 20.61
N ALA A 222 -16.43 -2.18 21.80
CA ALA A 222 -15.60 -1.54 22.82
C ALA A 222 -16.29 -0.42 23.62
N GLY A 223 -16.34 0.82 23.11
CA GLY A 223 -16.87 1.98 23.85
C GLY A 223 -18.40 1.97 24.00
N SER A 224 -19.08 1.42 23.00
CA SER A 224 -20.47 0.98 23.03
C SER A 224 -20.54 -0.32 22.23
N SER A 225 -21.46 -1.21 22.56
CA SER A 225 -21.67 -2.46 21.82
C SER A 225 -23.11 -2.47 21.32
N GLY A 226 -23.29 -2.64 20.03
CA GLY A 226 -24.63 -2.67 19.46
C GLY A 226 -24.69 -2.40 17.96
N LEU A 227 -25.86 -2.67 17.40
CA LEU A 227 -26.21 -2.29 16.05
C LEU A 227 -26.43 -0.77 16.00
N VAL A 228 -25.65 -0.08 15.17
CA VAL A 228 -25.76 1.38 14.98
C VAL A 228 -26.54 1.70 13.71
N LEU A 229 -26.32 0.91 12.65
CA LEU A 229 -27.08 0.97 11.42
C LEU A 229 -27.58 -0.44 11.11
N PRO A 230 -28.91 -0.68 11.09
CA PRO A 230 -29.46 -1.94 10.58
C PRO A 230 -29.08 -2.16 9.12
N SER A 231 -29.39 -3.33 8.55
CA SER A 231 -29.17 -3.56 7.13
C SER A 231 -30.03 -2.59 6.30
N THR A 232 -29.38 -1.55 5.78
CA THR A 232 -29.98 -0.43 5.06
C THR A 232 -29.62 -0.54 3.59
N SER A 233 -30.58 -0.21 2.73
CA SER A 233 -30.39 -0.23 1.28
C SER A 233 -29.46 0.88 0.81
N GLY A 234 -28.66 0.64 -0.22
CA GLY A 234 -27.90 1.69 -0.91
C GLY A 234 -28.79 2.72 -1.63
N ALA A 235 -30.11 2.51 -1.67
CA ALA A 235 -31.08 3.52 -2.08
C ALA A 235 -31.31 4.60 -1.01
N GLU A 236 -30.96 4.34 0.24
CA GLU A 236 -31.14 5.22 1.40
C GLU A 236 -29.78 5.84 1.78
N GLN A 237 -29.31 6.80 0.99
CA GLN A 237 -27.96 7.38 1.12
C GLN A 237 -27.88 8.57 2.11
N GLU A 238 -29.00 8.97 2.72
CA GLU A 238 -29.12 10.09 3.67
C GLU A 238 -29.11 9.66 5.15
#